data_AF-A0A822D5E0-F1
#
_entry.id   AF-A0A822D5E0-F1
#
_cell.length_a   1.000
_cell.length_b   1.000
_cell.length_c   1.000
_cell.angle_alpha   90.00
_cell.angle_beta   90.00
_cell.angle_gamma   90.00
#
_symmetry.space_group_name_H-M   'P 1'
#
loop_
_entity.id
_entity.type
_entity.pdbx_description
1 polymer ?
#
loop_
_entity_poly.entity_id
_entity_poly.type
_entity_poly.pdbx_seq_one_letter_code
_entity_poly.pdbx_strand_id
1 'polypeptide(L)' 'MTHMSHALFAYIQPNESTRLSQCELLIIDEAAAIPLPLVKQLLTGANYLVFLSST' A
#
# COMPACT_ATOMS: atom_id res chain seq x y z
N MET A 1 16.13 23.23 12.44
CA MET A 1 16.36 22.18 11.41
C MET A 1 15.03 21.50 11.16
N THR A 2 14.28 22.00 10.20
CA THR A 2 12.96 21.48 9.82
C THR A 2 13.16 20.14 9.14
N HIS A 3 12.80 19.04 9.81
CA HIS A 3 12.86 17.71 9.25
C HIS A 3 11.72 17.58 8.22
N MET A 4 11.95 18.03 6.99
CA MET A 4 11.06 17.71 5.88
C MET A 4 11.35 16.27 5.48
N SER A 5 10.52 15.33 5.95
CA SER A 5 10.48 13.98 5.40
C SER A 5 10.04 14.09 3.94
N HIS A 6 10.97 13.90 3.02
CA HIS A 6 10.66 13.75 1.60
C HIS A 6 9.82 12.49 1.44
N ALA A 7 8.53 12.64 1.08
CA ALA A 7 7.69 11.49 0.73
C ALA A 7 8.11 10.96 -0.65
N LEU A 8 8.56 9.71 -0.70
CA LEU A 8 8.85 9.00 -1.94
C LEU A 8 7.59 8.25 -2.39
N PHE A 9 7.12 8.53 -3.60
CA PHE A 9 6.00 7.80 -4.19
C PHE A 9 6.53 6.65 -5.05
N ALA A 10 6.04 5.44 -4.80
CA ALA A 10 6.37 4.26 -5.59
C ALA A 10 5.10 3.50 -5.94
N TYR A 11 4.96 3.16 -7.22
CA TYR A 11 3.95 2.22 -7.68
C TYR A 11 4.52 0.82 -7.63
N ILE A 12 3.72 -0.12 -7.14
CA ILE A 12 4.10 -1.53 -7.08
C ILE A 12 2.97 -2.38 -7.65
N GLN A 13 3.33 -3.56 -8.14
CA GLN A 13 2.31 -4.55 -8.48
C GLN A 13 1.74 -5.18 -7.19
N PRO A 14 0.44 -5.52 -7.16
CA PRO A 14 -0.20 -6.12 -5.98
C PRO A 14 0.48 -7.38 -5.45
N ASN A 15 1.15 -8.15 -6.33
CA ASN A 15 1.90 -9.37 -5.98
C ASN A 15 3.31 -9.10 -5.40
N GLU A 16 3.78 -7.87 -5.38
CA GLU A 16 5.10 -7.46 -4.86
C GLU A 16 5.02 -6.86 -3.44
N SER A 17 4.16 -7.42 -2.58
CA SER A 17 3.91 -6.88 -1.22
C SER A 17 5.16 -6.77 -0.35
N THR A 18 6.22 -7.53 -0.62
CA THR A 18 7.53 -7.44 0.06
C THR A 18 8.20 -6.06 -0.10
N ARG A 19 7.91 -5.34 -1.19
CA ARG A 19 8.42 -3.99 -1.45
C ARG A 19 7.76 -2.94 -0.56
N LEU A 20 6.67 -3.27 0.13
CA LEU A 20 5.96 -2.39 1.07
C LEU A 20 6.56 -2.37 2.48
N SER A 21 7.63 -3.13 2.76
CA SER A 21 8.21 -3.24 4.09
C SER A 21 8.71 -1.91 4.69
N GLN A 22 9.05 -0.93 3.86
CA GLN A 22 9.46 0.42 4.27
C GLN A 22 8.35 1.46 4.04
N CYS A 23 7.16 1.02 3.65
CA CYS A 23 6.04 1.89 3.38
C CYS A 23 5.32 2.23 4.69
N GLU A 24 4.96 3.50 4.87
CA GLU A 24 4.14 3.95 6.00
C GLU A 24 2.67 4.15 5.61
N LEU A 25 2.41 4.39 4.31
CA LEU A 25 1.08 4.69 3.76
C LEU A 25 0.85 3.95 2.43
N LEU A 26 -0.12 3.04 2.41
CA LEU A 26 -0.54 2.33 1.21
C LEU A 26 -1.88 2.86 0.71
N ILE A 27 -1.98 3.14 -0.59
CA ILE A 27 -3.23 3.53 -1.26
C ILE A 27 -3.51 2.47 -2.34
N ILE A 28 -4.71 1.88 -2.29
CA ILE A 28 -5.17 0.92 -3.30
C ILE A 28 -6.38 1.53 -4.01
N ASP A 29 -6.18 1.86 -5.28
CA ASP A 29 -7.28 2.28 -6.15
C ASP A 29 -8.00 1.04 -6.73
N GLU A 30 -9.30 1.18 -6.97
CA GLU A 30 -10.19 0.12 -7.45
C GLU A 30 -9.97 -1.24 -6.74
N ALA A 31 -9.94 -1.22 -5.40
CA ALA A 31 -9.58 -2.37 -4.58
C ALA A 31 -10.51 -3.58 -4.81
N ALA A 32 -11.76 -3.35 -5.24
CA ALA A 32 -12.72 -4.39 -5.57
C ALA A 32 -12.32 -5.24 -6.79
N ALA A 33 -11.44 -4.73 -7.67
CA ALA A 33 -10.95 -5.46 -8.83
C ALA A 33 -9.80 -6.43 -8.50
N ILE A 34 -9.21 -6.35 -7.31
CA ILE A 34 -8.10 -7.22 -6.88
C ILE A 34 -8.67 -8.49 -6.22
N PRO A 35 -8.15 -9.70 -6.53
CA PRO A 35 -8.60 -10.92 -5.87
C PRO A 35 -8.50 -10.85 -4.35
N LEU A 36 -9.55 -11.29 -3.65
CA LEU A 36 -9.64 -11.22 -2.18
C LEU A 36 -8.40 -11.77 -1.44
N PRO A 37 -7.76 -12.88 -1.85
CA PRO A 37 -6.54 -13.34 -1.17
C PRO A 37 -5.41 -12.32 -1.24
N LEU A 38 -5.28 -11.61 -2.36
CA LEU A 38 -4.24 -10.64 -2.58
C LEU A 38 -4.52 -9.33 -1.85
N VAL A 39 -5.77 -8.86 -1.84
CA VAL A 39 -6.19 -7.72 -1.00
C VAL A 39 -5.90 -8.01 0.46
N LYS A 40 -6.22 -9.20 0.96
CA LYS A 40 -5.92 -9.59 2.35
C LYS A 40 -4.43 -9.51 2.66
N GLN A 41 -3.57 -10.04 1.77
CA GLN A 41 -2.12 -9.93 1.93
C GLN A 41 -1.65 -8.47 1.98
N LEU A 42 -2.21 -7.59 1.15
CA LEU A 42 -1.90 -6.16 1.17
C LEU A 42 -2.43 -5.46 2.43
N LEU A 43 -3.51 -5.93 3.06
CA LEU A 43 -4.05 -5.34 4.28
C LEU A 43 -3.35 -5.81 5.55
N THR A 44 -2.90 -7.07 5.59
CA THR A 44 -2.32 -7.70 6.79
C THR A 44 -0.80 -7.87 6.70
N GLY A 45 -0.18 -7.49 5.58
CA GLY A 45 1.21 -7.80 5.26
C GLY A 45 2.25 -6.96 5.99
N ALA A 46 1.94 -5.72 6.36
CA ALA A 46 2.80 -4.90 7.20
C ALA A 46 2.01 -3.83 7.96
N ASN A 47 2.70 -3.07 8.82
CA ASN A 47 2.11 -2.05 9.68
C ASN A 47 2.13 -0.66 9.02
N TYR A 48 1.41 -0.52 7.91
CA TYR A 48 1.16 0.77 7.25
C TYR A 48 -0.32 1.16 7.36
N LEU A 49 -0.59 2.46 7.30
CA LEU A 49 -1.95 2.96 7.14
C LEU A 49 -2.44 2.66 5.72
N VAL A 50 -3.64 2.10 5.58
CA VAL A 50 -4.22 1.75 4.26
C VAL A 50 -5.44 2.62 3.96
N PHE A 51 -5.47 3.18 2.76
CA PHE A 51 -6.68 3.73 2.13
C PHE A 51 -7.11 2.86 0.95
N LEU A 52 -8.39 2.55 0.88
CA LEU A 52 -9.01 1.79 -0.21
C LEU A 52 -10.01 2.68 -0.94
N SER A 53 -10.00 2.63 -2.26
CA SER A 53 -11.02 3.21 -3.14
C SER A 53 -11.73 2.10 -3.92
N SER A 54 -13.00 2.30 -4.26
CA SER A 54 -13.82 1.44 -5.12
C SER A 54 -14.86 2.30 -5.82
N THR A 55 -15.27 1.89 -7.03
CA THR A 55 -16.53 2.37 -7.62
C THR A 55 -17.77 1.86 -6.89
#